data_AF-P41336-F1
#
_entry.id   AF-P41336-F1
#
_cell.length_a   1.000
_cell.length_b   1.000
_cell.length_c   1.000
_cell.angle_alpha   90.00
_cell.angle_beta   90.00
_cell.angle_gamma   90.00
#
_symmetry.space_group_name_H-M   'P 1'
#
loop_
_entity.id
_entity.type
_entity.pdbx_description
1 polymer ?
#
loop_
_entity_poly.entity_id
_entity_poly.type
_entity_poly.pdbx_seq_one_letter_code
_entity_poly.pdbx_strand_id
1 'polypeptide(L)' 'APPEPVYPGDDATPEQMAEYVADLRRYINMLTRPRY' A
#
# COMPACT_ATOMS: atom_id res chain seq x y z
N ALA A 1 7.34 -5.25 -10.40
CA ALA A 1 6.78 -4.21 -9.50
C ALA A 1 6.35 -4.91 -8.21
N PRO A 2 6.26 -4.22 -7.06
CA PRO A 2 5.59 -4.80 -5.90
C PRO A 2 4.15 -5.15 -6.30
N PRO A 3 3.57 -6.24 -5.79
CA PRO A 3 2.15 -6.49 -5.97
C PRO A 3 1.35 -5.33 -5.40
N GLU A 4 0.24 -4.97 -6.05
CA GLU A 4 -0.70 -4.00 -5.49
C GLU A 4 -1.18 -4.50 -4.12
N PRO A 5 -1.12 -3.67 -3.08
CA PRO A 5 -1.60 -4.06 -1.77
C PRO A 5 -3.09 -4.37 -1.83
N VAL A 6 -3.47 -5.48 -1.20
CA VAL A 6 -4.86 -5.95 -1.19
C VAL A 6 -5.61 -5.22 -0.09
N TYR A 7 -6.72 -4.59 -0.46
CA TYR A 7 -7.59 -3.93 0.50
C TYR A 7 -8.13 -4.97 1.50
N PRO A 8 -7.88 -4.79 2.82
CA PRO A 8 -8.27 -5.78 3.83
C PRO A 8 -9.79 -5.82 4.09
N GLY A 9 -10.58 -4.93 3.48
CA GLY A 9 -12.03 -4.84 3.65
C GLY A 9 -12.42 -3.77 4.66
N ASP A 10 -13.70 -3.38 4.66
CA ASP A 10 -14.23 -2.36 5.60
C ASP A 10 -14.28 -2.86 7.06
N ASP A 11 -14.29 -4.17 7.28
CA ASP A 11 -14.21 -4.81 8.60
C ASP A 11 -12.76 -5.00 9.10
N ALA A 12 -11.78 -4.44 8.40
CA ALA A 12 -10.37 -4.57 8.77
C ALA A 12 -10.08 -3.92 10.13
N THR A 13 -9.21 -4.57 10.90
CA THR A 13 -8.74 -3.96 12.14
C THR A 13 -7.88 -2.73 11.83
N PRO A 14 -7.77 -1.76 12.75
CA PRO A 14 -6.93 -0.57 12.54
C PRO A 14 -5.48 -0.92 12.22
N GLU A 15 -4.96 -2.02 12.76
CA GLU A 15 -3.61 -2.53 12.46
C GLU A 15 -3.50 -3.02 11.02
N GLN A 16 -4.47 -3.81 10.54
CA GLN A 16 -4.50 -4.26 9.15
C GLN A 16 -4.64 -3.07 8.18
N MET A 17 -5.44 -2.08 8.55
CA MET A 17 -5.56 -0.85 7.77
C MET A 17 -4.23 -0.06 7.76
N ALA A 18 -3.51 -0.02 8.88
CA ALA A 18 -2.20 0.62 8.96
C ALA A 18 -1.16 -0.09 8.09
N GLU A 19 -1.12 -1.43 8.09
CA GLU A 19 -0.28 -2.23 7.19
C GLU A 19 -0.65 -1.98 5.72
N TYR A 20 -1.94 -1.99 5.38
CA TYR A 20 -2.43 -1.69 4.05
C TYR A 20 -1.97 -0.31 3.58
N VAL A 21 -2.14 0.72 4.40
CA VAL A 21 -1.70 2.10 4.10
C VAL A 21 -0.18 2.19 3.96
N ALA A 22 0.58 1.47 4.78
CA ALA A 22 2.04 1.43 4.69
C ALA A 22 2.50 0.82 3.36
N ASP A 23 1.91 -0.30 2.96
CA ASP A 23 2.20 -0.93 1.67
C ASP A 23 1.74 -0.08 0.49
N LEU A 24 0.57 0.58 0.58
CA LEU A 24 0.08 1.52 -0.42
C LEU A 24 1.07 2.66 -0.65
N ARG A 25 1.58 3.25 0.43
CA ARG A 25 2.56 4.32 0.35
C ARG A 25 3.86 3.84 -0.29
N ARG A 26 4.30 2.61 0.00
CA ARG A 26 5.48 2.00 -0.62
C ARG A 26 5.25 1.70 -2.10
N TYR A 27 4.08 1.20 -2.47
CA TYR A 27 3.69 0.93 -3.85
C TYR A 27 3.68 2.22 -4.69
N ILE A 28 3.00 3.26 -4.19
CA ILE A 28 2.95 4.58 -4.85
C ILE A 28 4.35 5.14 -5.02
N ASN A 29 5.18 5.15 -3.96
CA ASN A 29 6.55 5.65 -4.04
C ASN A 29 7.41 4.92 -5.07
N MET A 30 7.15 3.63 -5.30
CA MET A 30 7.89 2.87 -6.32
C MET A 30 7.39 3.15 -7.74
N LEU A 31 6.10 3.41 -7.92
CA LEU A 31 5.54 3.82 -9.21
C LEU A 31 5.93 5.25 -9.59
N THR A 32 5.97 6.15 -8.61
CA THR A 32 6.24 7.58 -8.83
C THR A 32 7.72 7.94 -8.75
N ARG A 33 8.61 6.97 -8.47
CA ARG A 33 10.05 7.22 -8.42
C ARG A 33 10.50 7.80 -9.76
N PRO A 34 11.04 9.03 -9.80
CA PRO A 34 11.43 9.66 -11.04
C PRO A 34 12.52 8.81 -11.71
N ARG A 35 12.31 8.50 -13.00
CA ARG A 35 13.23 7.71 -13.81
C ARG A 35 14.23 8.57 -14.59
N TYR A 36 14.48 9.79 -14.13
CA TYR A 36 15.34 10.78 -14.78
C TYR A 36 16.45 11.23 -13.85
#